data_AF-A0AAV5XZY7-F1
#
_entry.id   AF-A0AAV5XZY7-F1
#
_cell.length_a   1.000
_cell.length_b   1.000
_cell.length_c   1.000
_cell.angle_alpha   90.00
_cell.angle_beta   90.00
_cell.angle_gamma   90.00
#
_symmetry.space_group_name_H-M   'P 1'
#
loop_
_entity.id
_entity.type
_entity.pdbx_description
1 polymer ?
#
loop_
_entity_poly.entity_id
_entity_poly.type
_entity_poly.pdbx_seq_one_letter_code
_entity_poly.pdbx_strand_id
1 'polypeptide(L)'
;KLTGTLKLKNTSANQTVRLVAGKIQYIDAQGQPIKLEAARTEPTLRFPTYGNERLDPGQDATQSLDVEFPADALKAKKLKEIRLELAYIPSPYREETVNFTVSISAGK
;
A
#
# COMPACT_ATOMS: atom_id res chain seq x y z
N LYS A 1 -9.35 12.47 -0.65
CA LYS A 1 -9.12 11.08 -0.23
C LYS A 1 -8.95 10.18 -1.45
N LEU A 2 -8.11 9.16 -1.34
CA LEU A 2 -7.97 8.08 -2.31
C LEU A 2 -8.57 6.83 -1.67
N THR A 3 -9.64 6.32 -2.27
CA THR A 3 -10.34 5.13 -1.80
C THR A 3 -10.21 4.00 -2.80
N GLY A 4 -10.19 2.76 -2.32
CA GLY A 4 -10.12 1.60 -3.20
C GLY A 4 -10.14 0.28 -2.45
N THR A 5 -9.79 -0.78 -3.17
CA THR A 5 -9.72 -2.13 -2.63
C THR A 5 -8.36 -2.73 -2.98
N LEU A 6 -7.59 -3.08 -1.96
CA LEU A 6 -6.35 -3.83 -2.11
C LEU A 6 -6.67 -5.32 -2.01
N LYS A 7 -6.41 -6.07 -3.09
CA LYS A 7 -6.49 -7.54 -3.10
C LYS A 7 -5.08 -8.11 -3.14
N LEU A 8 -4.77 -8.97 -2.17
CA LEU A 8 -3.49 -9.64 -2.04
C LEU A 8 -3.71 -11.14 -2.18
N LYS A 9 -2.82 -11.83 -2.90
CA LYS A 9 -2.82 -13.29 -3.01
C LYS A 9 -1.42 -13.81 -2.75
N ASN A 10 -1.29 -14.78 -1.86
CA ASN A 10 -0.03 -15.48 -1.69
C ASN A 10 0.11 -16.57 -2.76
N THR A 11 1.01 -16.35 -3.71
CA THR A 11 1.29 -17.29 -4.82
C THR A 11 2.52 -18.17 -4.57
N SER A 12 3.09 -18.15 -3.37
CA SER A 12 4.18 -19.06 -3.02
C SER A 12 3.69 -20.51 -2.99
N ALA A 13 4.61 -21.46 -3.18
CA ALA A 13 4.26 -22.88 -3.15
C ALA A 13 4.10 -23.43 -1.72
N ASN A 14 4.84 -22.89 -0.75
CA ASN A 14 4.97 -23.50 0.58
C ASN A 14 5.29 -22.49 1.70
N GLN A 15 5.16 -21.19 1.46
CA GLN A 15 5.48 -20.17 2.47
C GLN A 15 4.23 -19.44 2.94
N THR A 16 3.99 -19.45 4.24
CA THR A 16 3.03 -18.52 4.84
C THR A 16 3.65 -17.13 4.94
N VAL A 17 2.85 -16.11 4.62
CA VAL A 17 3.19 -14.69 4.78
C VAL A 17 2.30 -14.07 5.85
N ARG A 18 2.88 -13.22 6.70
CA ARG A 18 2.11 -12.33 7.61
C ARG A 18 2.21 -10.89 7.13
N LEU A 19 1.09 -10.25 6.83
CA LEU A 19 1.02 -8.83 6.50
C LEU A 19 1.23 -8.00 7.78
N VAL A 20 2.09 -6.98 7.71
CA VAL A 20 2.42 -6.14 8.86
C VAL A 20 1.79 -4.76 8.71
N ALA A 21 2.17 -4.06 7.65
CA ALA A 21 1.73 -2.70 7.40
C ALA A 21 1.74 -2.40 5.90
N GLY A 22 0.89 -1.47 5.48
CA GLY A 22 0.95 -0.93 4.13
C GLY A 22 0.93 0.59 4.20
N LYS A 23 1.54 1.24 3.21
CA LYS A 23 1.58 2.69 3.12
C LYS A 23 1.49 3.14 1.68
N ILE A 24 0.71 4.18 1.43
CA ILE A 24 0.69 4.86 0.14
C ILE A 24 1.70 6.00 0.17
N GLN A 25 2.62 6.04 -0.77
CA GLN A 25 3.53 7.16 -0.96
C GLN A 25 3.13 7.93 -2.22
N TYR A 26 3.04 9.24 -2.08
CA TYR A 26 2.84 10.15 -3.21
C TYR A 26 4.20 10.69 -3.59
N ILE A 27 4.62 10.51 -4.83
CA ILE A 27 5.98 10.85 -5.25
C ILE A 27 5.93 11.96 -6.30
N ASP A 28 6.82 12.93 -6.15
CA ASP A 28 6.92 14.06 -7.05
C ASP A 28 7.77 13.81 -8.30
N ALA A 29 7.89 14.84 -9.14
CA ALA A 29 8.68 14.78 -10.37
C ALA A 29 10.15 14.41 -10.11
N GLN A 30 10.69 14.80 -8.96
CA GLN A 30 12.05 14.59 -8.50
C GLN A 30 12.26 13.21 -7.84
N GLY A 31 11.20 12.42 -7.69
CA GLY A 31 11.25 11.12 -7.02
C GLY A 31 11.15 11.21 -5.49
N GLN A 32 10.77 12.36 -4.93
CA GLN A 32 10.67 12.58 -3.49
C GLN A 32 9.25 12.39 -2.97
N PRO A 33 9.06 11.89 -1.74
CA PRO A 33 7.75 11.84 -1.11
C PRO A 33 7.14 13.23 -0.90
N ILE A 34 5.90 13.41 -1.35
CA ILE A 34 5.10 14.61 -1.16
C ILE A 34 4.52 14.59 0.26
N LYS A 35 4.82 15.63 1.03
CA LYS A 35 4.25 15.81 2.36
C LYS A 35 2.76 16.17 2.25
N LEU A 36 1.94 15.53 3.08
CA LEU A 36 0.53 15.87 3.22
C LEU A 36 0.41 16.97 4.28
N GLU A 37 0.13 18.21 3.86
CA GLU A 37 0.19 19.42 4.71
C GLU A 37 -0.92 19.52 5.78
N ALA A 38 -1.77 18.51 5.99
CA ALA A 38 -2.93 18.67 6.90
C ALA A 38 -3.29 17.46 7.78
N ALA A 39 -2.60 16.32 7.70
CA ALA A 39 -2.94 15.15 8.51
C ALA A 39 -1.73 14.66 9.29
N ARG A 40 -1.82 14.65 10.62
CA ARG A 40 -0.86 14.02 11.55
C ARG A 40 -0.74 12.50 11.36
N THR A 41 -1.45 11.91 10.39
CA THR A 41 -1.55 10.48 10.20
C THR A 41 -1.01 10.13 8.82
N GLU A 42 0.04 9.32 8.78
CA GLU A 42 0.54 8.78 7.53
C GLU A 42 -0.57 7.99 6.80
N PRO A 43 -0.60 8.02 5.44
CA PRO A 43 -1.56 7.28 4.62
C PRO A 43 -1.29 5.77 4.69
N THR A 44 -1.60 5.20 5.84
CA THR A 44 -1.30 3.83 6.25
C THR A 44 -2.52 2.93 6.08
N LEU A 45 -2.29 1.79 5.45
CA LEU A 45 -3.17 0.65 5.42
C LEU A 45 -2.96 -0.14 6.72
N ARG A 46 -4.04 -0.34 7.47
CA ARG A 46 -4.02 -1.17 8.68
C ARG A 46 -4.56 -2.55 8.32
N PHE A 47 -3.77 -3.58 8.57
CA PHE A 47 -4.23 -4.96 8.47
C PHE A 47 -4.81 -5.40 9.82
N PRO A 48 -5.95 -6.10 9.86
CA PRO A 48 -6.50 -6.62 11.11
C PRO A 48 -5.51 -7.61 11.75
N THR A 49 -5.29 -7.49 13.06
CA THR A 49 -4.34 -8.34 13.83
C THR A 49 -4.89 -9.70 14.23
N TYR A 50 -6.10 -10.05 13.79
CA TYR A 50 -6.74 -11.33 14.13
C TYR A 50 -7.29 -12.00 12.86
N GLY A 51 -6.46 -12.84 12.24
CA GLY A 51 -6.84 -13.84 11.23
C GLY A 51 -6.70 -13.40 9.77
N ASN A 52 -6.59 -12.11 9.47
CA ASN A 52 -6.48 -11.58 8.10
C ASN A 52 -5.07 -11.10 7.73
N GLU A 53 -4.16 -11.09 8.70
CA GLU A 53 -2.74 -10.82 8.47
C GLU A 53 -2.02 -12.05 7.92
N ARG A 54 -2.48 -13.27 8.25
CA ARG A 54 -1.88 -14.51 7.77
C ARG A 54 -2.43 -14.88 6.39
N LEU A 55 -1.55 -15.06 5.43
CA LEU A 55 -1.82 -15.60 4.11
C LEU A 55 -1.05 -16.89 3.89
N ASP A 56 -1.72 -18.03 3.97
CA ASP A 56 -1.17 -19.32 3.57
C ASP A 56 -1.06 -19.44 2.03
N PRO A 57 -0.23 -20.36 1.50
CA PRO A 57 -0.13 -20.61 0.06
C PRO A 57 -1.50 -20.76 -0.61
N GLY A 58 -1.77 -19.95 -1.64
CA GLY A 58 -3.02 -19.94 -2.40
C GLY A 58 -4.14 -19.07 -1.83
N GLN A 59 -4.03 -18.59 -0.59
CA GLN A 59 -5.05 -17.72 0.02
C GLN A 59 -5.00 -16.28 -0.50
N ASP A 60 -6.15 -15.62 -0.42
CA ASP A 60 -6.32 -14.20 -0.70
C ASP A 60 -6.81 -13.42 0.52
N ALA A 61 -6.46 -12.13 0.56
CA ALA A 61 -7.01 -11.15 1.47
C ALA A 61 -7.47 -9.92 0.69
N THR A 62 -8.59 -9.35 1.13
CA THR A 62 -9.14 -8.11 0.59
C THR A 62 -9.19 -7.07 1.70
N GLN A 63 -8.64 -5.88 1.43
CA GLN A 63 -8.63 -4.76 2.36
C GLN A 63 -9.19 -3.51 1.69
N SER A 64 -10.00 -2.75 2.43
CA SER A 64 -10.42 -1.43 2.00
C SER A 64 -9.27 -0.43 2.18
N LEU A 65 -9.01 0.36 1.15
CA LEU A 65 -8.11 1.51 1.18
C LEU A 65 -8.97 2.76 1.34
N ASP A 66 -8.72 3.55 2.38
CA ASP A 66 -9.21 4.92 2.55
C ASP A 66 -8.06 5.75 3.14
N VAL A 67 -7.39 6.52 2.29
CA VAL A 67 -6.23 7.32 2.70
C VAL A 67 -6.34 8.77 2.23
N GLU A 68 -5.66 9.65 2.94
CA GLU A 68 -5.55 11.05 2.55
C GLU A 68 -4.80 11.20 1.23
N PHE A 69 -5.27 12.11 0.38
CA PHE A 69 -4.73 12.31 -0.97
C PHE A 69 -4.36 13.78 -1.17
N PRO A 70 -3.13 14.10 -1.68
CA PRO A 70 -2.67 15.47 -1.87
C PRO A 70 -3.30 16.11 -3.11
N ALA A 71 -4.56 16.53 -3.00
CA ALA A 71 -5.29 17.14 -4.11
C ALA A 71 -4.56 18.36 -4.71
N ASP A 72 -3.86 19.14 -3.88
CA ASP A 72 -3.12 20.31 -4.35
C ASP A 72 -1.85 19.93 -5.13
N ALA A 73 -1.23 18.78 -4.84
CA ALA A 73 -0.13 18.26 -5.64
C ALA A 73 -0.60 17.83 -7.05
N LEU A 74 -1.84 17.35 -7.17
CA LEU A 74 -2.44 17.07 -8.47
C LEU A 74 -2.70 18.36 -9.26
N LYS A 75 -3.31 19.37 -8.62
CA LYS A 75 -3.56 20.69 -9.24
C LYS A 75 -2.28 21.36 -9.73
N ALA A 76 -1.20 21.23 -8.97
CA ALA A 76 0.11 21.79 -9.30
C ALA A 76 0.92 20.93 -10.29
N LYS A 77 0.37 19.81 -10.80
CA LYS A 77 1.10 18.82 -11.64
C LYS A 77 2.40 18.32 -11.01
N LYS A 78 2.45 18.30 -9.67
CA LYS A 78 3.61 17.86 -8.89
C LYS A 78 3.60 16.36 -8.63
N LEU A 79 2.42 15.74 -8.58
CA LEU A 79 2.29 14.30 -8.42
C LEU A 79 2.72 13.57 -9.69
N LYS A 80 3.80 12.80 -9.62
CA LYS A 80 4.32 11.98 -10.72
C LYS A 80 3.82 10.55 -10.64
N GLU A 81 3.88 9.94 -9.46
CA GLU A 81 3.48 8.55 -9.26
C GLU A 81 2.92 8.34 -7.85
N ILE A 82 2.17 7.24 -7.71
CA ILE A 82 1.72 6.72 -6.42
C ILE A 82 2.44 5.39 -6.22
N ARG A 83 2.97 5.13 -5.03
CA ARG A 83 3.58 3.86 -4.66
C ARG A 83 2.83 3.21 -3.51
N LEU A 84 2.64 1.91 -3.57
CA LEU A 84 2.23 1.09 -2.44
C LEU A 84 3.47 0.41 -1.86
N GLU A 85 3.80 0.76 -0.63
CA GLU A 85 4.79 0.06 0.18
C GLU A 85 4.05 -0.97 1.04
N LEU A 86 4.48 -2.22 1.01
CA LEU A 86 3.91 -3.31 1.80
C LEU A 86 5.00 -3.99 2.61
N ALA A 87 4.84 -3.98 3.93
CA ALA A 87 5.67 -4.71 4.87
C ALA A 87 5.01 -6.05 5.22
N TYR A 88 5.79 -7.13 5.15
CA TYR A 88 5.34 -8.49 5.42
C TYR A 88 6.45 -9.32 6.05
N ILE A 89 6.07 -10.40 6.73
CA ILE A 89 6.99 -11.36 7.35
C ILE A 89 6.74 -12.74 6.71
N PRO A 90 7.62 -13.21 5.79
CA PRO A 90 7.64 -14.62 5.41
C PRO A 90 8.11 -15.49 6.58
N SER A 91 7.69 -16.75 6.60
CA SER A 91 8.38 -17.76 7.42
C SER A 91 9.77 -18.01 6.78
N PRO A 92 10.92 -17.76 7.44
CA PRO A 92 11.19 -17.88 8.89
C PRO A 92 11.44 -16.54 9.66
N TYR A 93 10.48 -15.61 9.65
CA TYR A 93 10.35 -14.47 10.57
C TYR A 93 11.20 -13.22 10.32
N ARG A 94 11.70 -13.01 9.11
CA ARG A 94 12.33 -11.73 8.73
C ARG A 94 11.30 -10.78 8.14
N GLU A 95 11.22 -9.54 8.60
CA GLU A 95 10.39 -8.53 7.93
C GLU A 95 11.03 -8.11 6.60
N GLU A 96 10.20 -8.06 5.56
CA GLU A 96 10.54 -7.65 4.21
C GLU A 96 9.59 -6.54 3.76
N THR A 97 10.08 -5.68 2.87
CA THR A 97 9.31 -4.59 2.30
C THR A 97 9.36 -4.66 0.79
N VAL A 98 8.21 -4.57 0.15
CA VAL A 98 8.07 -4.50 -1.31
C VAL A 98 7.37 -3.21 -1.70
N ASN A 99 7.81 -2.62 -2.82
CA ASN A 99 7.26 -1.38 -3.36
C ASN A 99 6.63 -1.64 -4.73
N PHE A 100 5.39 -1.21 -4.91
CA PHE A 100 4.66 -1.31 -6.16
C PHE A 100 4.35 0.09 -6.70
N THR A 101 4.72 0.36 -7.94
CA THR A 101 4.22 1.56 -8.65
C THR A 101 2.76 1.34 -9.02
N VAL A 102 1.92 2.30 -8.64
CA VAL A 102 0.50 2.32 -8.95
C VAL A 102 0.27 3.22 -10.16
N SER A 103 -0.20 2.63 -11.25
CA SER A 103 -0.60 3.37 -12.45
C SER A 103 -2.05 3.82 -12.32
N ILE A 104 -2.30 5.11 -12.55
CA ILE A 104 -3.65 5.65 -12.70
C ILE A 104 -3.94 5.73 -14.20
N SER A 105 -4.84 4.88 -14.68
CA SER A 105 -5.47 5.04 -16.00
C SER A 105 -6.86 5.64 -15.85
N ALA A 106 -7.34 6.33 -16.88
CA ALA A 106 -8.77 6.65 -16.95
C ALA A 106 -9.55 5.34 -16.86
N GLY A 107 -10.46 5.24 -15.88
CA GLY A 107 -11.36 4.09 -15.76
C GLY A 107 -12.11 3.92 -17.07
N LYS A 108 -12.16 2.68 -17.58
CA LYS A 108 -13.02 2.34 -18.71
C LYS A 108 -14.49 2.52 -18.34
#